data_AF-A0A937AMJ6-F1
#
_entry.id   AF-A0A937AMJ6-F1
#
_cell.length_a   1.000
_cell.length_b   1.000
_cell.length_c   1.000
_cell.angle_alpha   90.00
_cell.angle_beta   90.00
_cell.angle_gamma   90.00
#
_symmetry.space_group_name_H-M   'P 1'
#
loop_
_entity.id
_entity.type
_entity.pdbx_description
1 polymer ?
#
loop_
_entity_poly.entity_id
_entity_poly.type
_entity_poly.pdbx_seq_one_letter_code
_entity_poly.pdbx_strand_id
1 'polypeptide(L)'
;MFQLAVCDSIARRLRSFSAPRTTLTALAAGLCISTLSAPVMADAVIGLLEIDGKITDRAKNPSPLMGGSKGHMHMPELIKALDKAAKDPEIKGLVVRVVDAELSRSNIDELGKAMQAFRAKGKKIHVFAENYGPAEIMLGCKADEVIIQSGGGVMLPGVYMEEMFLADALKWVGITPDFVQVGDYKGAMEMMANSKPSKAWDENINGLLDQMYANMRSELKAGRKLDDAGIDKALETAWMASDTDAKKVGLIDSIIDLPELDAHLKKAYGQEISWDDELLPSDQQDMAQMMNNPFAMFSMLMQKPSYEPKRDTIAVLHIDGAIIDGESQGGGLFGGEASVGSRTLRRALKDIEENDKIKGLVVRIDSPGGSAIASEMIWQGIRRVAEGGAPGSGGKGKPVFISVGSMAASGGYYCLVAGSKVYVNPTSIVGSIGVVGGKMALGGLMEKLHVNTVGRARGPRAAMFSSMSPWSEQDKAVVRKKMTETYDLFTSRVTAGRKGIDLSKTAEGRLFMGEKAVQLGMADAVGSLKDAVTDLASTSGLRDGAYDVMDYPAPKSLQEMLEEAFGRFGASATAPQGVITGENLIGQITLAGAKMINPAAARSLSTSLEAIMTLRNEPVILATPRVLIWGW
;
A
#
# COMPACT_ATOMS: atom_id res chain seq x y z
N MET A 1 -28.07 66.70 -10.35
CA MET A 1 -27.91 68.15 -10.13
C MET A 1 -27.57 68.43 -8.65
N PHE A 2 -26.51 67.81 -8.11
CA PHE A 2 -25.91 68.12 -6.79
C PHE A 2 -24.52 67.45 -6.68
N GLN A 3 -23.63 67.68 -7.66
CA GLN A 3 -22.21 67.26 -7.57
C GLN A 3 -21.30 68.01 -8.55
N LEU A 4 -21.63 69.28 -8.83
CA LEU A 4 -20.81 70.17 -9.67
C LEU A 4 -20.42 71.48 -8.97
N ALA A 5 -20.65 71.59 -7.66
CA ALA A 5 -20.43 72.83 -6.88
C ALA A 5 -19.24 72.78 -5.90
N VAL A 6 -18.48 71.68 -5.83
CA VAL A 6 -17.39 71.53 -4.83
C VAL A 6 -15.98 71.62 -5.45
N CYS A 7 -15.84 71.47 -6.77
CA CYS A 7 -14.51 71.57 -7.42
C CYS A 7 -14.10 73.00 -7.80
N ASP A 8 -15.01 73.98 -7.79
CA ASP A 8 -14.72 75.34 -8.28
C ASP A 8 -14.18 76.31 -7.20
N SER A 9 -14.11 75.86 -5.94
CA SER A 9 -13.60 76.66 -4.81
C SER A 9 -12.11 76.44 -4.50
N ILE A 10 -11.50 75.38 -5.03
CA ILE A 10 -10.09 75.05 -4.75
C ILE A 10 -9.16 75.56 -5.87
N ALA A 11 -9.67 75.69 -7.10
CA ALA A 11 -8.91 76.18 -8.25
C ALA A 11 -8.66 77.71 -8.26
N ARG A 12 -9.33 78.49 -7.40
CA ARG A 12 -9.17 79.97 -7.34
C ARG A 12 -8.09 80.47 -6.37
N ARG A 13 -7.41 79.61 -5.61
CA ARG A 13 -6.43 80.03 -4.59
C ARG A 13 -4.95 79.85 -4.92
N LEU A 14 -4.59 79.48 -6.16
CA LEU A 14 -3.18 79.27 -6.55
C LEU A 14 -2.76 80.04 -7.82
N ARG A 15 -3.21 81.29 -7.99
CA ARG A 15 -2.68 82.22 -9.00
C ARG A 15 -2.16 83.51 -8.37
N SER A 16 -0.98 83.44 -7.76
CA SER A 16 -0.06 84.58 -7.66
C SER A 16 1.26 84.07 -7.13
N PHE A 17 2.25 83.82 -7.99
CA PHE A 17 3.67 84.12 -7.78
C PHE A 17 4.47 83.70 -9.01
N SER A 18 5.46 84.52 -9.35
CA SER A 18 6.12 84.67 -10.64
C SER A 18 7.54 84.08 -10.68
N ALA A 19 7.80 83.24 -11.71
CA ALA A 19 9.09 82.92 -12.37
C ALA A 19 10.23 82.21 -11.59
N PRO A 20 11.25 81.58 -12.24
CA PRO A 20 11.35 81.00 -13.60
C PRO A 20 11.82 79.52 -13.64
N ARG A 21 11.60 78.90 -14.81
CA ARG A 21 12.15 77.65 -15.40
C ARG A 21 13.26 76.91 -14.61
N THR A 22 12.98 75.69 -14.18
CA THR A 22 13.64 74.43 -14.60
C THR A 22 12.99 73.24 -13.89
N THR A 23 13.06 72.06 -14.52
CA THR A 23 12.62 70.73 -14.03
C THR A 23 11.12 70.51 -13.82
N LEU A 24 10.47 69.79 -14.77
CA LEU A 24 9.53 68.68 -14.50
C LEU A 24 8.86 68.20 -15.81
N THR A 25 9.62 67.48 -16.63
CA THR A 25 9.10 66.44 -17.53
C THR A 25 8.84 65.17 -16.69
N ALA A 26 7.77 65.17 -15.89
CA ALA A 26 7.21 63.97 -15.27
C ALA A 26 5.90 64.33 -14.57
N LEU A 27 4.77 64.21 -15.29
CA LEU A 27 3.40 63.92 -14.81
C LEU A 27 2.40 64.42 -15.87
N ALA A 28 2.34 63.72 -17.00
CA ALA A 28 1.28 63.93 -18.01
C ALA A 28 0.96 62.61 -18.74
N ALA A 29 0.93 61.51 -18.00
CA ALA A 29 0.59 60.17 -18.52
C ALA A 29 -0.24 59.36 -17.51
N GLY A 30 -1.20 60.00 -16.85
CA GLY A 30 -2.09 59.33 -15.90
C GLY A 30 -3.49 59.86 -15.99
N LEU A 31 -4.45 58.95 -16.20
CA LEU A 31 -5.90 59.14 -16.31
C LEU A 31 -6.43 59.53 -17.70
N CYS A 32 -6.51 58.53 -18.57
CA CYS A 32 -7.68 58.29 -19.42
C CYS A 32 -7.62 56.84 -19.89
N ILE A 33 -8.46 55.97 -19.32
CA ILE A 33 -9.16 54.79 -19.86
C ILE A 33 -9.63 54.00 -18.63
N SER A 34 -10.87 54.25 -18.21
CA SER A 34 -11.64 53.32 -17.38
C SER A 34 -12.98 53.09 -18.06
N THR A 35 -12.92 52.53 -19.26
CA THR A 35 -14.07 51.89 -19.90
C THR A 35 -14.22 50.49 -19.32
N LEU A 36 -15.24 50.33 -18.48
CA LEU A 36 -16.00 49.09 -18.22
C LEU A 36 -15.25 47.79 -18.56
N SER A 37 -14.38 47.35 -17.65
CA SER A 37 -14.02 45.94 -17.59
C SER A 37 -15.32 45.20 -17.26
N ALA A 38 -15.80 44.36 -18.18
CA ALA A 38 -16.74 43.30 -17.81
C ALA A 38 -16.18 42.59 -16.56
N PRO A 39 -17.02 42.10 -15.63
CA PRO A 39 -16.50 41.28 -14.55
C PRO A 39 -15.69 40.16 -15.21
N VAL A 40 -14.39 40.10 -14.93
CA VAL A 40 -13.59 38.92 -15.26
C VAL A 40 -14.31 37.81 -14.50
N MET A 41 -15.01 36.95 -15.25
CA MET A 41 -15.62 35.75 -14.66
C MET A 41 -14.47 35.03 -13.98
N ALA A 42 -14.55 34.85 -12.66
CA ALA A 42 -13.52 34.16 -11.92
C ALA A 42 -13.37 32.74 -12.52
N ASP A 43 -12.14 32.36 -12.87
CA ASP A 43 -11.83 31.06 -13.42
C ASP A 43 -12.41 29.95 -12.53
N ALA A 44 -12.93 28.87 -13.14
CA ALA A 44 -13.22 27.67 -12.39
C ALA A 44 -11.87 27.01 -12.05
N VAL A 45 -11.48 27.03 -10.77
CA VAL A 45 -10.31 26.29 -10.31
C VAL A 45 -10.64 24.80 -10.34
N ILE A 46 -9.87 24.02 -11.09
CA ILE A 46 -10.00 22.58 -11.23
C ILE A 46 -8.79 21.94 -10.56
N GLY A 47 -9.04 21.12 -9.54
CA GLY A 47 -7.99 20.34 -8.91
C GLY A 47 -7.50 19.22 -9.83
N LEU A 48 -6.20 18.98 -9.87
CA LEU A 48 -5.59 17.84 -10.54
C LEU A 48 -5.02 16.88 -9.49
N LEU A 49 -5.56 15.66 -9.45
CA LEU A 49 -5.02 14.56 -8.67
C LEU A 49 -4.44 13.53 -9.62
N GLU A 50 -3.12 13.57 -9.81
CA GLU A 50 -2.40 12.54 -10.56
C GLU A 50 -2.09 11.34 -9.66
N ILE A 51 -2.46 10.15 -10.12
CA ILE A 51 -2.26 8.88 -9.45
C ILE A 51 -1.26 8.07 -10.28
N ASP A 52 0.00 7.98 -9.82
CA ASP A 52 1.13 7.25 -10.42
C ASP A 52 1.76 6.13 -9.57
N GLY A 53 1.87 4.93 -10.14
CA GLY A 53 2.60 3.81 -9.55
C GLY A 53 1.85 3.15 -8.39
N LYS A 54 2.61 2.60 -7.43
CA LYS A 54 2.04 1.77 -6.37
C LYS A 54 1.51 2.60 -5.21
N ILE A 55 0.27 2.33 -4.82
CA ILE A 55 -0.31 2.92 -3.63
C ILE A 55 -0.09 2.03 -2.41
N THR A 56 0.31 2.66 -1.30
CA THR A 56 0.56 1.99 -0.02
C THR A 56 -0.29 2.61 1.07
N ASP A 57 -0.69 1.80 2.06
CA ASP A 57 -1.43 2.31 3.23
C ASP A 57 -0.53 3.11 4.19
N ARG A 58 0.79 2.96 4.06
CA ARG A 58 1.78 3.59 4.92
C ARG A 58 2.96 4.13 4.11
N ALA A 59 3.42 5.31 4.50
CA ALA A 59 4.68 5.86 4.01
C ALA A 59 5.87 4.92 4.26
N LYS A 60 6.51 4.45 3.17
CA LYS A 60 7.79 3.75 3.24
C LYS A 60 8.90 4.78 3.21
N ASN A 61 9.95 4.56 4.01
CA ASN A 61 11.12 5.42 3.97
C ASN A 61 11.68 5.48 2.55
N PRO A 62 11.89 6.67 1.96
CA PRO A 62 12.55 6.77 0.67
C PRO A 62 13.93 6.11 0.77
N SER A 63 14.21 5.16 -0.12
CA SER A 63 15.53 4.52 -0.19
C SER A 63 16.53 5.54 -0.74
N PRO A 64 17.53 5.99 0.04
CA PRO A 64 18.49 6.99 -0.43
C PRO A 64 19.37 6.46 -1.57
N LEU A 65 19.47 5.14 -1.71
CA LEU A 65 20.38 4.46 -2.65
C LEU A 65 19.76 4.29 -4.05
N MET A 66 18.43 4.29 -4.16
CA MET A 66 17.75 3.89 -5.40
C MET A 66 17.37 5.05 -6.32
N GLY A 67 17.71 6.29 -5.97
CA GLY A 67 17.20 7.49 -6.64
C GLY A 67 15.70 7.60 -6.35
N GLY A 68 15.30 8.61 -5.59
CA GLY A 68 13.94 8.74 -5.04
C GLY A 68 12.88 8.19 -5.98
N SER A 69 12.25 7.08 -5.58
CA SER A 69 11.25 6.42 -6.39
C SER A 69 10.14 7.43 -6.67
N LYS A 70 10.02 7.90 -7.91
CA LYS A 70 8.70 8.29 -8.42
C LYS A 70 7.78 7.09 -8.21
N GLY A 71 6.59 7.29 -7.65
CA GLY A 71 5.54 6.27 -7.68
C GLY A 71 5.29 5.45 -6.39
N HIS A 72 5.52 6.01 -5.20
CA HIS A 72 4.85 5.48 -3.99
C HIS A 72 3.94 6.56 -3.41
N MET A 73 2.65 6.50 -3.75
CA MET A 73 1.65 7.33 -3.08
C MET A 73 1.12 6.65 -1.84
N HIS A 74 0.59 7.48 -0.93
CA HIS A 74 0.02 7.02 0.32
C HIS A 74 -1.49 7.24 0.33
N MET A 75 -2.25 6.16 0.58
CA MET A 75 -3.72 6.24 0.63
C MET A 75 -4.22 7.36 1.57
N PRO A 76 -3.67 7.55 2.80
CA PRO A 76 -4.12 8.62 3.68
C PRO A 76 -3.93 10.03 3.10
N GLU A 77 -2.88 10.25 2.31
CA GLU A 77 -2.58 11.55 1.70
C GLU A 77 -3.54 11.85 0.55
N LEU A 78 -3.79 10.87 -0.31
CA LEU A 78 -4.79 10.97 -1.37
C LEU A 78 -6.18 11.32 -0.81
N ILE A 79 -6.60 10.60 0.24
CA ILE A 79 -7.88 10.84 0.90
C ILE A 79 -7.92 12.23 1.53
N LYS A 80 -6.83 12.65 2.19
CA LYS A 80 -6.74 13.99 2.81
C LYS A 80 -6.75 15.11 1.76
N ALA A 81 -6.08 14.93 0.63
CA ALA A 81 -6.08 15.86 -0.48
C ALA A 81 -7.49 16.03 -1.04
N LEU A 82 -8.21 14.92 -1.29
CA LEU A 82 -9.60 14.94 -1.71
C LEU A 82 -10.52 15.62 -0.69
N ASP A 83 -10.34 15.36 0.60
CA ASP A 83 -11.13 15.98 1.66
C ASP A 83 -10.91 17.49 1.74
N LYS A 84 -9.66 17.94 1.60
CA LYS A 84 -9.30 19.37 1.56
C LYS A 84 -9.93 20.01 0.33
N ALA A 85 -9.73 19.41 -0.85
CA ALA A 85 -10.28 19.90 -2.11
C ALA A 85 -11.82 19.94 -2.09
N ALA A 86 -12.48 18.99 -1.44
CA ALA A 86 -13.93 18.97 -1.29
C ALA A 86 -14.45 20.16 -0.46
N LYS A 87 -13.69 20.60 0.55
CA LYS A 87 -14.05 21.70 1.47
C LYS A 87 -13.67 23.08 0.93
N ASP A 88 -12.75 23.15 -0.02
CA ASP A 88 -12.28 24.41 -0.60
C ASP A 88 -13.33 25.08 -1.51
N PRO A 89 -13.82 26.29 -1.23
CA PRO A 89 -14.82 26.94 -2.08
C PRO A 89 -14.29 27.36 -3.46
N GLU A 90 -12.97 27.50 -3.66
CA GLU A 90 -12.38 27.90 -4.93
C GLU A 90 -12.40 26.75 -5.94
N ILE A 91 -12.08 25.54 -5.49
CA ILE A 91 -12.12 24.32 -6.32
C ILE A 91 -13.56 23.99 -6.74
N LYS A 92 -13.84 24.06 -8.05
CA LYS A 92 -15.15 23.77 -8.65
C LYS A 92 -15.32 22.34 -9.13
N GLY A 93 -14.21 21.64 -9.36
CA GLY A 93 -14.20 20.24 -9.73
C GLY A 93 -12.81 19.64 -9.68
N LEU A 94 -12.72 18.37 -10.04
CA LEU A 94 -11.52 17.57 -9.93
C LEU A 94 -11.30 16.75 -11.19
N VAL A 95 -10.06 16.68 -11.65
CA VAL A 95 -9.58 15.64 -12.56
C VAL A 95 -8.74 14.65 -11.75
N VAL A 96 -9.14 13.38 -11.77
CA VAL A 96 -8.32 12.27 -11.30
C VAL A 96 -7.65 11.66 -12.51
N ARG A 97 -6.34 11.90 -12.66
CA ARG A 97 -5.55 11.39 -13.78
C ARG A 97 -4.83 10.12 -13.34
N VAL A 98 -5.15 8.99 -13.96
CA VAL A 98 -4.53 7.70 -13.64
C VAL A 98 -3.43 7.42 -14.65
N VAL A 99 -2.19 7.26 -14.15
CA VAL A 99 -0.98 7.06 -14.95
C VAL A 99 -0.24 5.86 -14.36
N ASP A 100 -0.14 4.74 -15.08
CA ASP A 100 0.63 3.56 -14.61
C ASP A 100 0.33 3.11 -13.15
N ALA A 101 -0.88 3.34 -12.66
CA ALA A 101 -1.22 3.15 -11.26
C ALA A 101 -1.53 1.67 -10.94
N GLU A 102 -0.94 1.15 -9.87
CA GLU A 102 -1.26 -0.17 -9.34
C GLU A 102 -2.36 -0.05 -8.27
N LEU A 103 -3.62 0.01 -8.70
CA LEU A 103 -4.77 0.10 -7.81
C LEU A 103 -5.29 -1.28 -7.39
N SER A 104 -5.22 -1.59 -6.10
CA SER A 104 -5.96 -2.73 -5.54
C SER A 104 -7.46 -2.41 -5.44
N ARG A 105 -8.31 -3.43 -5.33
CA ARG A 105 -9.76 -3.22 -5.18
C ARG A 105 -10.11 -2.44 -3.91
N SER A 106 -9.37 -2.66 -2.82
CA SER A 106 -9.55 -1.90 -1.58
C SER A 106 -9.13 -0.44 -1.74
N ASN A 107 -8.08 -0.13 -2.53
CA ASN A 107 -7.75 1.25 -2.87
C ASN A 107 -8.89 1.93 -3.64
N ILE A 108 -9.50 1.23 -4.61
CA ILE A 108 -10.64 1.74 -5.38
C ILE A 108 -11.85 1.99 -4.47
N ASP A 109 -12.12 1.10 -3.52
CA ASP A 109 -13.21 1.27 -2.55
C ASP A 109 -13.00 2.53 -1.68
N GLU A 110 -11.81 2.70 -1.12
CA GLU A 110 -11.52 3.84 -0.22
C GLU A 110 -11.41 5.17 -0.97
N LEU A 111 -10.72 5.18 -2.12
CA LEU A 111 -10.63 6.34 -3.00
C LEU A 111 -12.01 6.70 -3.57
N GLY A 112 -12.76 5.71 -4.01
CA GLY A 112 -14.12 5.85 -4.50
C GLY A 112 -15.06 6.45 -3.46
N LYS A 113 -14.95 6.03 -2.20
CA LYS A 113 -15.70 6.64 -1.10
C LYS A 113 -15.34 8.11 -0.89
N ALA A 114 -14.06 8.47 -0.98
CA ALA A 114 -13.62 9.86 -0.90
C ALA A 114 -14.11 10.69 -2.11
N MET A 115 -14.07 10.14 -3.32
CA MET A 115 -14.62 10.75 -4.53
C MET A 115 -16.13 10.99 -4.40
N GLN A 116 -16.88 10.03 -3.88
CA GLN A 116 -18.32 10.20 -3.61
C GLN A 116 -18.58 11.33 -2.59
N ALA A 117 -17.77 11.43 -1.54
CA ALA A 117 -17.87 12.51 -0.56
C ALA A 117 -17.55 13.89 -1.17
N PHE A 118 -16.59 13.97 -2.09
CA PHE A 118 -16.31 15.18 -2.86
C PHE A 118 -17.50 15.56 -3.75
N ARG A 119 -18.08 14.60 -4.49
CA ARG A 119 -19.27 14.82 -5.34
C ARG A 119 -20.50 15.25 -4.55
N ALA A 120 -20.66 14.74 -3.32
CA ALA A 120 -21.73 15.14 -2.42
C ALA A 120 -21.70 16.65 -2.05
N LYS A 121 -20.59 17.36 -2.32
CA LYS A 121 -20.50 18.83 -2.21
C LYS A 121 -21.00 19.57 -3.46
N GLY A 122 -21.56 18.86 -4.43
CA GLY A 122 -22.06 19.43 -5.69
C GLY A 122 -20.95 19.72 -6.71
N LYS A 123 -19.74 19.21 -6.48
CA LYS A 123 -18.58 19.36 -7.37
C LYS A 123 -18.47 18.16 -8.30
N LYS A 124 -17.99 18.37 -9.52
CA LYS A 124 -17.84 17.30 -10.52
C LYS A 124 -16.47 16.63 -10.43
N ILE A 125 -16.43 15.33 -10.72
CA ILE A 125 -15.20 14.56 -10.88
C ILE A 125 -15.12 13.99 -12.30
N HIS A 126 -13.97 14.20 -12.92
CA HIS A 126 -13.57 13.63 -14.20
C HIS A 126 -12.43 12.64 -13.95
N VAL A 127 -12.55 11.41 -14.44
CA VAL A 127 -11.42 10.46 -14.44
C VAL A 127 -10.83 10.46 -15.84
N PHE A 128 -9.53 10.69 -15.94
CA PHE A 128 -8.79 10.64 -17.19
C PHE A 128 -7.75 9.51 -17.12
N ALA A 129 -7.71 8.66 -18.15
CA ALA A 129 -6.64 7.68 -18.31
C ALA A 129 -6.34 7.45 -19.79
N GLU A 130 -5.10 7.05 -20.09
CA GLU A 130 -4.69 6.73 -21.46
C GLU A 130 -5.31 5.43 -21.96
N ASN A 131 -5.45 4.46 -21.06
CA ASN A 131 -6.10 3.18 -21.28
C ASN A 131 -6.96 2.85 -20.07
N TYR A 132 -8.03 2.08 -20.27
CA TYR A 132 -8.90 1.64 -19.18
C TYR A 132 -8.83 0.12 -19.01
N GLY A 133 -8.28 -0.34 -17.89
CA GLY A 133 -8.43 -1.70 -17.41
C GLY A 133 -9.57 -1.82 -16.40
N PRO A 134 -9.70 -2.98 -15.73
CA PRO A 134 -10.71 -3.18 -14.70
C PRO A 134 -10.63 -2.15 -13.57
N ALA A 135 -9.42 -1.80 -13.12
CA ALA A 135 -9.23 -0.86 -12.02
C ALA A 135 -9.73 0.56 -12.36
N GLU A 136 -9.34 1.07 -13.53
CA GLU A 136 -9.70 2.41 -14.00
C GLU A 136 -11.21 2.51 -14.25
N ILE A 137 -11.85 1.44 -14.76
CA ILE A 137 -13.30 1.42 -14.96
C ILE A 137 -14.05 1.42 -13.63
N MET A 138 -13.63 0.60 -12.66
CA MET A 138 -14.25 0.59 -11.32
C MET A 138 -14.08 1.95 -10.62
N LEU A 139 -12.92 2.60 -10.76
CA LEU A 139 -12.72 3.96 -10.27
C LEU A 139 -13.61 4.97 -11.02
N GLY A 140 -13.69 4.85 -12.35
CA GLY A 140 -14.56 5.65 -13.21
C GLY A 140 -16.05 5.52 -12.87
N CYS A 141 -16.49 4.38 -12.33
CA CYS A 141 -17.86 4.20 -11.80
C CYS A 141 -18.18 5.13 -10.62
N LYS A 142 -17.18 5.78 -10.00
CA LYS A 142 -17.34 6.72 -8.89
C LYS A 142 -17.34 8.19 -9.36
N ALA A 143 -17.04 8.45 -10.63
CA ALA A 143 -16.91 9.78 -11.23
C ALA A 143 -18.21 10.27 -11.89
N ASP A 144 -18.22 11.54 -12.32
CA ASP A 144 -19.28 12.11 -13.17
C ASP A 144 -18.99 11.93 -14.67
N GLU A 145 -17.71 11.88 -15.04
CA GLU A 145 -17.27 11.68 -16.42
C GLU A 145 -16.03 10.79 -16.46
N VAL A 146 -16.04 9.80 -17.36
CA VAL A 146 -14.93 8.91 -17.69
C VAL A 146 -14.37 9.31 -19.05
N ILE A 147 -13.16 9.85 -19.05
CA ILE A 147 -12.48 10.41 -20.20
C ILE A 147 -11.32 9.47 -20.56
N ILE A 148 -11.28 9.03 -21.81
CA ILE A 148 -10.16 8.28 -22.37
C ILE A 148 -9.36 9.14 -23.34
N GLN A 149 -8.05 8.95 -23.33
CA GLN A 149 -7.16 9.45 -24.37
C GLN A 149 -7.65 9.00 -25.75
N SER A 150 -7.68 9.91 -26.73
CA SER A 150 -8.00 9.55 -28.11
C SER A 150 -7.05 8.47 -28.65
N GLY A 151 -7.62 7.38 -29.17
CA GLY A 151 -6.87 6.19 -29.60
C GLY A 151 -6.53 5.20 -28.49
N GLY A 152 -6.93 5.48 -27.25
CA GLY A 152 -6.74 4.60 -26.09
C GLY A 152 -7.56 3.31 -26.18
N GLY A 153 -7.06 2.27 -25.52
CA GLY A 153 -7.71 0.95 -25.45
C GLY A 153 -8.50 0.74 -24.15
N VAL A 154 -9.54 -0.10 -24.23
CA VAL A 154 -10.33 -0.54 -23.07
C VAL A 154 -10.33 -2.06 -22.96
N MET A 155 -10.01 -2.56 -21.77
CA MET A 155 -9.97 -4.00 -21.46
C MET A 155 -10.72 -4.32 -20.17
N LEU A 156 -11.88 -4.98 -20.29
CA LEU A 156 -12.70 -5.46 -19.18
C LEU A 156 -13.26 -6.87 -19.48
N PRO A 157 -12.43 -7.93 -19.38
CA PRO A 157 -12.85 -9.31 -19.69
C PRO A 157 -13.80 -9.94 -18.68
N GLY A 158 -14.01 -9.32 -17.52
CA GLY A 158 -14.67 -9.93 -16.37
C GLY A 158 -13.69 -10.56 -15.39
N VAL A 159 -14.12 -11.61 -14.69
CA VAL A 159 -13.33 -12.28 -13.64
C VAL A 159 -12.88 -13.65 -14.13
N TYR A 160 -11.57 -13.88 -14.11
CA TYR A 160 -10.95 -15.16 -14.42
C TYR A 160 -9.83 -15.43 -13.41
N MET A 161 -9.72 -16.69 -12.98
CA MET A 161 -8.64 -17.16 -12.12
C MET A 161 -8.24 -18.55 -12.60
N GLU A 162 -6.94 -18.80 -12.62
CA GLU A 162 -6.37 -20.12 -12.83
C GLU A 162 -5.39 -20.45 -11.72
N GLU A 163 -5.42 -21.69 -11.27
CA GLU A 163 -4.52 -22.21 -10.25
C GLU A 163 -3.64 -23.31 -10.85
N MET A 164 -2.34 -23.16 -10.69
CA MET A 164 -1.37 -24.18 -11.07
C MET A 164 -1.22 -25.23 -9.97
N PHE A 165 -1.42 -26.50 -10.32
CA PHE A 165 -1.22 -27.63 -9.40
C PHE A 165 0.09 -28.36 -9.73
N LEU A 166 0.99 -28.40 -8.76
CA LEU A 166 2.38 -28.83 -8.90
C LEU A 166 2.64 -30.25 -8.37
N ALA A 167 1.68 -30.92 -7.72
CA ALA A 167 1.95 -32.20 -7.08
C ALA A 167 2.51 -33.26 -8.04
N ASP A 168 1.99 -33.35 -9.27
CA ASP A 168 2.49 -34.28 -10.28
C ASP A 168 3.91 -33.93 -10.75
N ALA A 169 4.21 -32.64 -10.93
CA ALA A 169 5.55 -32.17 -11.29
C ALA A 169 6.55 -32.41 -10.15
N LEU A 170 6.18 -32.11 -8.91
CA LEU A 170 7.00 -32.36 -7.72
C LEU A 170 7.29 -33.86 -7.56
N LYS A 171 6.26 -34.70 -7.69
CA LYS A 171 6.41 -36.16 -7.70
C LYS A 171 7.34 -36.63 -8.82
N TRP A 172 7.20 -36.07 -10.02
CA TRP A 172 8.10 -36.38 -11.14
C TRP A 172 9.55 -36.01 -10.84
N VAL A 173 9.84 -34.89 -10.17
CA VAL A 173 11.21 -34.51 -9.76
C VAL A 173 11.71 -35.33 -8.57
N GLY A 174 10.85 -36.08 -7.89
CA GLY A 174 11.19 -36.87 -6.70
C GLY A 174 11.00 -36.13 -5.37
N ILE A 175 10.23 -35.04 -5.38
CA ILE A 175 9.84 -34.28 -4.19
C ILE A 175 8.45 -34.77 -3.74
N THR A 176 8.30 -35.04 -2.45
CA THR A 176 7.01 -35.41 -1.84
C THR A 176 6.52 -34.27 -0.94
N PRO A 177 5.44 -33.58 -1.33
CA PRO A 177 4.70 -32.65 -0.47
C PRO A 177 4.08 -33.42 0.70
N ASP A 178 4.41 -33.03 1.93
CA ASP A 178 3.94 -33.70 3.13
C ASP A 178 3.29 -32.67 4.08
N PHE A 179 2.04 -32.36 3.75
CA PHE A 179 1.24 -31.33 4.42
C PHE A 179 0.06 -31.93 5.15
N VAL A 180 -0.23 -31.37 6.32
CA VAL A 180 -1.43 -31.63 7.10
C VAL A 180 -2.24 -30.34 7.12
N GLN A 181 -3.55 -30.45 7.04
CA GLN A 181 -4.47 -29.34 7.24
C GLN A 181 -5.55 -29.70 8.27
N VAL A 182 -6.03 -28.69 8.98
CA VAL A 182 -7.21 -28.72 9.85
C VAL A 182 -8.13 -27.61 9.34
N GLY A 183 -9.26 -28.02 8.74
CA GLY A 183 -10.11 -27.20 7.90
C GLY A 183 -10.30 -27.81 6.52
N ASP A 184 -11.51 -28.22 6.17
CA ASP A 184 -11.82 -28.82 4.85
C ASP A 184 -11.56 -27.85 3.69
N TYR A 185 -11.83 -26.56 3.88
CA TYR A 185 -11.66 -25.48 2.89
C TYR A 185 -10.28 -24.81 3.02
N LYS A 186 -9.38 -25.31 3.87
CA LYS A 186 -8.07 -24.70 4.12
C LYS A 186 -7.08 -25.06 3.00
N GLY A 187 -7.15 -24.34 1.89
CA GLY A 187 -6.41 -24.71 0.67
C GLY A 187 -5.07 -24.03 0.41
N ALA A 188 -4.46 -23.36 1.39
CA ALA A 188 -3.21 -22.61 1.15
C ALA A 188 -2.02 -23.49 0.65
N MET A 189 -2.10 -24.82 0.79
CA MET A 189 -1.10 -25.76 0.24
C MET A 189 -1.68 -26.69 -0.84
N GLU A 190 -2.92 -26.50 -1.30
CA GLU A 190 -3.59 -27.34 -2.33
C GLU A 190 -2.78 -27.42 -3.62
N MET A 191 -2.31 -26.26 -4.13
CA MET A 191 -1.49 -26.16 -5.33
C MET A 191 -0.18 -26.97 -5.26
N MET A 192 0.33 -27.27 -4.06
CA MET A 192 1.52 -28.10 -3.89
C MET A 192 1.17 -29.55 -3.52
N ALA A 193 0.12 -29.76 -2.73
CA ALA A 193 -0.23 -31.06 -2.17
C ALA A 193 -1.05 -31.93 -3.13
N ASN A 194 -1.84 -31.33 -4.02
CA ASN A 194 -2.75 -32.02 -4.91
C ASN A 194 -2.45 -31.71 -6.38
N SER A 195 -2.94 -32.57 -7.28
CA SER A 195 -2.81 -32.38 -8.74
C SER A 195 -4.00 -31.62 -9.35
N LYS A 196 -5.05 -31.39 -8.56
CA LYS A 196 -6.28 -30.67 -8.89
C LYS A 196 -6.96 -30.23 -7.58
N PRO A 197 -7.89 -29.26 -7.58
CA PRO A 197 -8.49 -28.78 -6.35
C PRO A 197 -9.31 -29.89 -5.67
N SER A 198 -9.29 -29.92 -4.34
CA SER A 198 -10.29 -30.65 -3.58
C SER A 198 -11.68 -30.05 -3.80
N LYS A 199 -12.75 -30.83 -3.56
CA LYS A 199 -14.13 -30.34 -3.72
C LYS A 199 -14.42 -29.10 -2.84
N ALA A 200 -13.91 -29.10 -1.61
CA ALA A 200 -14.11 -27.99 -0.68
C ALA A 200 -13.34 -26.74 -1.12
N TRP A 201 -12.10 -26.89 -1.60
CA TRP A 201 -11.33 -25.77 -2.14
C TRP A 201 -11.98 -25.20 -3.41
N ASP A 202 -12.41 -26.06 -4.32
CA ASP A 202 -13.13 -25.69 -5.54
C ASP A 202 -14.41 -24.89 -5.22
N GLU A 203 -15.21 -25.35 -4.25
CA GLU A 203 -16.38 -24.60 -3.76
C GLU A 203 -16.00 -23.23 -3.17
N ASN A 204 -14.90 -23.17 -2.39
CA ASN A 204 -14.43 -21.92 -1.77
C ASN A 204 -14.06 -20.87 -2.82
N ILE A 205 -13.26 -21.27 -3.80
CA ILE A 205 -12.74 -20.37 -4.83
C ILE A 205 -13.85 -19.94 -5.78
N ASN A 206 -14.71 -20.86 -6.24
CA ASN A 206 -15.87 -20.48 -7.06
C ASN A 206 -16.79 -19.50 -6.32
N GLY A 207 -17.09 -19.76 -5.05
CA GLY A 207 -17.90 -18.84 -4.24
C GLY A 207 -17.25 -17.47 -4.02
N LEU A 208 -15.92 -17.38 -4.01
CA LEU A 208 -15.19 -16.12 -3.96
C LEU A 208 -15.28 -15.38 -5.31
N LEU A 209 -15.08 -16.08 -6.43
CA LEU A 209 -15.20 -15.51 -7.78
C LEU A 209 -16.62 -14.99 -8.07
N ASP A 210 -17.66 -15.73 -7.65
CA ASP A 210 -19.05 -15.31 -7.76
C ASP A 210 -19.30 -13.97 -7.05
N GLN A 211 -18.79 -13.84 -5.81
CA GLN A 211 -18.89 -12.59 -5.07
C GLN A 211 -18.08 -11.46 -5.75
N MET A 212 -16.90 -11.75 -6.32
CA MET A 212 -16.08 -10.73 -7.01
C MET A 212 -16.80 -10.21 -8.24
N TYR A 213 -17.37 -11.12 -9.02
CA TYR A 213 -18.14 -10.80 -10.22
C TYR A 213 -19.41 -10.01 -9.87
N ALA A 214 -20.13 -10.42 -8.82
CA ALA A 214 -21.31 -9.70 -8.33
C ALA A 214 -20.98 -8.26 -7.90
N ASN A 215 -19.87 -8.05 -7.19
CA ASN A 215 -19.41 -6.72 -6.81
C ASN A 215 -19.13 -5.86 -8.05
N MET A 216 -18.34 -6.35 -9.01
CA MET A 216 -18.04 -5.65 -10.26
C MET A 216 -19.32 -5.25 -11.02
N ARG A 217 -20.29 -6.18 -11.15
CA ARG A 217 -21.58 -5.88 -11.79
C ARG A 217 -22.36 -4.81 -11.03
N SER A 218 -22.37 -4.86 -9.70
CA SER A 218 -23.03 -3.84 -8.86
C SER A 218 -22.45 -2.44 -9.11
N GLU A 219 -21.13 -2.33 -9.23
CA GLU A 219 -20.48 -1.06 -9.53
C GLU A 219 -20.82 -0.52 -10.92
N LEU A 220 -20.83 -1.39 -11.94
CA LEU A 220 -21.21 -1.01 -13.30
C LEU A 220 -22.68 -0.56 -13.37
N LYS A 221 -23.58 -1.25 -12.66
CA LYS A 221 -25.00 -0.84 -12.53
C LYS A 221 -25.11 0.54 -11.91
N ALA A 222 -24.39 0.80 -10.82
CA ALA A 222 -24.49 2.06 -10.09
C ALA A 222 -23.81 3.23 -10.82
N GLY A 223 -22.59 3.02 -11.32
CA GLY A 223 -21.74 4.07 -11.88
C GLY A 223 -21.95 4.34 -13.36
N ARG A 224 -22.17 3.28 -14.15
CA ARG A 224 -22.37 3.37 -15.61
C ARG A 224 -23.83 3.24 -16.04
N LYS A 225 -24.74 2.98 -15.08
CA LYS A 225 -26.19 2.85 -15.30
C LYS A 225 -26.55 1.76 -16.31
N LEU A 226 -25.72 0.72 -16.40
CA LEU A 226 -25.96 -0.44 -17.25
C LEU A 226 -26.89 -1.43 -16.54
N ASP A 227 -27.82 -2.03 -17.27
CA ASP A 227 -28.59 -3.19 -16.78
C ASP A 227 -27.81 -4.49 -17.02
N ASP A 228 -28.37 -5.64 -16.67
CA ASP A 228 -27.65 -6.91 -16.80
C ASP A 228 -27.27 -7.24 -18.25
N ALA A 229 -28.16 -6.99 -19.20
CA ALA A 229 -27.89 -7.21 -20.62
C ALA A 229 -26.84 -6.22 -21.16
N GLY A 230 -26.89 -4.97 -20.73
CA GLY A 230 -25.90 -3.95 -21.05
C GLY A 230 -24.51 -4.29 -20.52
N ILE A 231 -24.43 -4.84 -19.30
CA ILE A 231 -23.17 -5.32 -18.73
C ILE A 231 -22.63 -6.50 -19.53
N ASP A 232 -23.47 -7.48 -19.86
CA ASP A 232 -23.04 -8.64 -20.66
C ASP A 232 -22.50 -8.18 -22.02
N LYS A 233 -23.18 -7.22 -22.66
CA LYS A 233 -22.72 -6.64 -23.92
C LYS A 233 -21.42 -5.85 -23.78
N ALA A 234 -21.27 -5.11 -22.69
CA ALA A 234 -20.07 -4.35 -22.40
C ALA A 234 -18.87 -5.29 -22.20
N LEU A 235 -19.02 -6.37 -21.42
CA LEU A 235 -17.96 -7.36 -21.20
C LEU A 235 -17.59 -8.11 -22.48
N GLU A 236 -18.57 -8.46 -23.32
CA GLU A 236 -18.32 -9.06 -24.64
C GLU A 236 -17.50 -8.12 -25.54
N THR A 237 -17.84 -6.83 -25.53
CA THR A 237 -17.22 -5.83 -26.43
C THR A 237 -15.86 -5.37 -25.92
N ALA A 238 -15.71 -5.20 -24.61
CA ALA A 238 -14.52 -4.64 -23.96
C ALA A 238 -13.33 -5.61 -23.86
N TRP A 239 -13.27 -6.63 -24.71
CA TRP A 239 -12.05 -7.42 -24.91
C TRP A 239 -11.15 -6.74 -25.94
N MET A 240 -10.24 -5.90 -25.47
CA MET A 240 -9.40 -5.02 -26.31
C MET A 240 -10.22 -4.09 -27.22
N ALA A 241 -11.23 -3.42 -26.64
CA ALA A 241 -12.04 -2.46 -27.36
C ALA A 241 -11.27 -1.19 -27.70
N SER A 242 -11.63 -0.59 -28.84
CA SER A 242 -11.31 0.81 -29.11
C SER A 242 -12.08 1.75 -28.18
N ASP A 243 -11.55 2.95 -27.97
CA ASP A 243 -12.27 4.07 -27.33
C ASP A 243 -13.71 4.26 -27.88
N THR A 244 -13.91 4.15 -29.18
CA THR A 244 -15.23 4.31 -29.82
C THR A 244 -16.19 3.18 -29.47
N ASP A 245 -15.73 1.95 -29.41
CA ASP A 245 -16.57 0.80 -29.07
C ASP A 245 -16.91 0.79 -27.59
N ALA A 246 -15.93 1.10 -26.73
CA ALA A 246 -16.14 1.24 -25.29
C ALA A 246 -17.15 2.36 -24.96
N LYS A 247 -17.12 3.48 -25.70
CA LYS A 247 -18.11 4.55 -25.60
C LYS A 247 -19.50 4.09 -26.03
N LYS A 248 -19.64 3.31 -27.11
CA LYS A 248 -20.94 2.79 -27.58
C LYS A 248 -21.62 1.89 -26.53
N VAL A 249 -20.85 1.11 -25.79
CA VAL A 249 -21.37 0.24 -24.73
C VAL A 249 -21.46 0.92 -23.36
N GLY A 250 -21.21 2.24 -23.29
CA GLY A 250 -21.42 3.05 -22.09
C GLY A 250 -20.34 2.93 -21.02
N LEU A 251 -19.19 2.32 -21.31
CA LEU A 251 -18.06 2.25 -20.36
C LEU A 251 -17.30 3.57 -20.29
N ILE A 252 -17.24 4.32 -21.39
CA ILE A 252 -16.54 5.62 -21.51
C ILE A 252 -17.55 6.72 -21.88
N ASP A 253 -17.36 7.92 -21.34
CA ASP A 253 -18.20 9.08 -21.65
C ASP A 253 -17.60 9.93 -22.78
N SER A 254 -16.29 10.19 -22.72
CA SER A 254 -15.60 11.15 -23.59
C SER A 254 -14.27 10.61 -24.09
N ILE A 255 -13.94 10.95 -25.34
CA ILE A 255 -12.70 10.59 -26.03
C ILE A 255 -12.00 11.90 -26.35
N ILE A 256 -10.94 12.21 -25.60
CA ILE A 256 -10.30 13.52 -25.61
C ILE A 256 -8.79 13.30 -25.59
N ASP A 257 -8.06 13.92 -26.51
CA ASP A 257 -6.59 13.97 -26.46
C ASP A 257 -6.17 14.87 -25.27
N LEU A 258 -5.17 14.47 -24.50
CA LEU A 258 -4.76 15.18 -23.29
C LEU A 258 -4.55 16.71 -23.49
N PRO A 259 -3.90 17.20 -24.58
CA PRO A 259 -3.78 18.63 -24.82
C PRO A 259 -5.11 19.37 -25.06
N GLU A 260 -6.18 18.65 -25.40
CA GLU A 260 -7.52 19.19 -25.61
C GLU A 260 -8.38 19.14 -24.33
N LEU A 261 -7.88 18.56 -23.24
CA LEU A 261 -8.60 18.43 -21.98
C LEU A 261 -9.04 19.78 -21.42
N ASP A 262 -8.17 20.80 -21.48
CA ASP A 262 -8.50 22.17 -21.06
C ASP A 262 -9.71 22.72 -21.81
N ALA A 263 -9.74 22.54 -23.13
CA ALA A 263 -10.84 23.02 -23.97
C ALA A 263 -12.15 22.28 -23.68
N HIS A 264 -12.07 20.97 -23.43
CA HIS A 264 -13.21 20.14 -23.01
C HIS A 264 -13.79 20.62 -21.67
N LEU A 265 -12.94 20.84 -20.67
CA LEU A 265 -13.36 21.29 -19.35
C LEU A 265 -13.93 22.73 -19.39
N LYS A 266 -13.30 23.66 -20.11
CA LYS A 266 -13.85 25.02 -20.31
C LYS A 266 -15.29 24.97 -20.83
N LYS A 267 -15.56 24.09 -21.79
CA LYS A 267 -16.92 23.87 -22.31
C LYS A 267 -17.84 23.24 -21.27
N ALA A 268 -17.36 22.27 -20.48
CA ALA A 268 -18.13 21.58 -19.45
C ALA A 268 -18.52 22.48 -18.25
N TYR A 269 -17.71 23.49 -17.94
CA TYR A 269 -17.96 24.46 -16.86
C TYR A 269 -18.54 25.79 -17.37
N GLY A 270 -18.46 26.08 -18.68
CA GLY A 270 -19.02 27.30 -19.29
C GLY A 270 -18.23 28.58 -18.98
N GLN A 271 -16.97 28.44 -18.58
CA GLN A 271 -16.07 29.55 -18.22
C GLN A 271 -14.60 29.15 -18.40
N GLU A 272 -13.69 30.12 -18.32
CA GLU A 272 -12.26 29.84 -18.24
C GLU A 272 -11.94 29.00 -17.00
N ILE A 273 -10.89 28.18 -17.10
CA ILE A 273 -10.43 27.31 -16.02
C ILE A 273 -9.00 27.65 -15.65
N SER A 274 -8.66 27.39 -14.40
CA SER A 274 -7.29 27.35 -13.89
C SER A 274 -7.06 26.05 -13.15
N TRP A 275 -5.82 25.57 -13.12
CA TRP A 275 -5.46 24.31 -12.49
C TRP A 275 -4.93 24.55 -11.07
N ASP A 276 -5.32 23.68 -10.15
CA ASP A 276 -4.62 23.46 -8.88
C ASP A 276 -3.97 22.07 -8.93
N ASP A 277 -2.68 22.04 -9.27
CA ASP A 277 -1.85 20.83 -9.37
C ASP A 277 -1.02 20.57 -8.11
N GLU A 278 -1.25 21.32 -7.04
CA GLU A 278 -0.57 21.21 -5.74
C GLU A 278 -1.43 20.51 -4.67
N LEU A 279 -2.40 19.68 -5.10
CA LEU A 279 -3.27 18.94 -4.18
C LEU A 279 -2.50 17.96 -3.29
N LEU A 280 -1.39 17.41 -3.79
CA LEU A 280 -0.50 16.52 -3.05
C LEU A 280 0.76 17.26 -2.60
N PRO A 281 1.30 16.96 -1.40
CA PRO A 281 2.58 17.51 -0.96
C PRO A 281 3.72 17.14 -1.93
N SER A 282 4.61 18.08 -2.25
CA SER A 282 5.76 17.83 -3.11
C SER A 282 6.98 17.34 -2.32
N ASP A 283 7.03 16.05 -2.01
CA ASP A 283 8.17 15.44 -1.28
C ASP A 283 9.54 15.68 -1.96
N GLN A 284 9.54 15.88 -3.28
CA GLN A 284 10.74 16.09 -4.07
C GLN A 284 11.41 17.44 -3.84
N GLN A 285 10.66 18.50 -3.53
CA GLN A 285 11.27 19.81 -3.28
C GLN A 285 12.04 19.83 -1.95
N ASP A 286 11.46 19.24 -0.92
CA ASP A 286 12.07 19.17 0.42
C ASP A 286 13.32 18.27 0.41
N MET A 287 13.26 17.09 -0.22
CA MET A 287 14.41 16.18 -0.28
C MET A 287 15.55 16.70 -1.17
N ALA A 288 15.24 17.31 -2.31
CA ALA A 288 16.28 17.88 -3.19
C ALA A 288 16.99 19.07 -2.54
N GLN A 289 16.26 19.94 -1.82
CA GLN A 289 16.88 21.02 -1.04
C GLN A 289 17.70 20.49 0.14
N MET A 290 17.23 19.44 0.83
CA MET A 290 17.97 18.83 1.94
C MET A 290 19.23 18.06 1.49
N MET A 291 19.18 17.32 0.38
CA MET A 291 20.34 16.58 -0.16
C MET A 291 21.45 17.52 -0.69
N ASN A 292 21.09 18.73 -1.12
CA ASN A 292 22.05 19.74 -1.55
C ASN A 292 22.69 20.52 -0.38
N ASN A 293 22.26 20.27 0.86
CA ASN A 293 22.82 20.90 2.06
C ASN A 293 23.64 19.89 2.89
N PRO A 294 24.98 19.96 2.87
CA PRO A 294 25.83 19.00 3.59
C PRO A 294 25.63 19.01 5.12
N PHE A 295 25.18 20.14 5.68
CA PHE A 295 24.86 20.22 7.11
C PHE A 295 23.52 19.55 7.44
N ALA A 296 22.51 19.69 6.56
CA ALA A 296 21.23 19.00 6.71
C ALA A 296 21.41 17.48 6.60
N MET A 297 22.24 17.02 5.66
CA MET A 297 22.59 15.62 5.49
C MET A 297 23.31 15.04 6.73
N PHE A 298 24.29 15.78 7.28
CA PHE A 298 24.99 15.37 8.51
C PHE A 298 24.04 15.34 9.72
N SER A 299 23.15 16.33 9.84
CA SER A 299 22.13 16.38 10.89
C SER A 299 21.16 15.20 10.81
N MET A 300 20.72 14.81 9.62
CA MET A 300 19.81 13.68 9.40
C MET A 300 20.44 12.33 9.79
N LEU A 301 21.73 12.13 9.50
CA LEU A 301 22.48 10.92 9.89
C LEU A 301 22.66 10.81 11.40
N MET A 302 22.70 11.94 12.11
CA MET A 302 22.99 12.01 13.55
C MET A 302 21.73 12.14 14.43
N GLN A 303 20.60 12.57 13.86
CA GLN A 303 19.34 12.69 14.60
C GLN A 303 18.51 11.41 14.50
N LYS A 304 18.24 10.78 15.64
CA LYS A 304 17.11 9.85 15.72
C LYS A 304 15.83 10.65 15.48
N PRO A 305 15.01 10.34 14.47
CA PRO A 305 13.74 11.01 14.29
C PRO A 305 12.90 10.84 15.56
N SER A 306 12.45 11.95 16.14
CA SER A 306 11.52 11.91 17.27
C SER A 306 10.16 11.47 16.73
N TYR A 307 9.79 10.22 17.02
CA TYR A 307 8.49 9.64 16.67
C TYR A 307 7.60 9.56 17.91
N GLU A 308 7.35 10.72 18.54
CA GLU A 308 6.53 10.82 19.74
C GLU A 308 5.28 11.69 19.50
N PRO A 309 4.09 11.27 19.97
CA PRO A 309 2.88 12.07 19.88
C PRO A 309 3.03 13.37 20.68
N LYS A 310 2.68 14.50 20.07
CA LYS A 310 2.81 15.83 20.70
C LYS A 310 1.52 16.31 21.36
N ARG A 311 0.37 15.81 20.93
CA ARG A 311 -0.98 16.07 21.44
C ARG A 311 -1.79 14.77 21.44
N ASP A 312 -3.08 14.84 21.72
CA ASP A 312 -3.96 13.66 21.64
C ASP A 312 -3.87 13.01 20.26
N THR A 313 -3.69 11.68 20.24
CA THR A 313 -3.36 10.92 19.02
C THR A 313 -4.15 9.62 18.96
N ILE A 314 -4.56 9.25 17.74
CA ILE A 314 -5.01 7.91 17.41
C ILE A 314 -3.86 7.18 16.70
N ALA A 315 -3.43 6.04 17.25
CA ALA A 315 -2.40 5.22 16.63
C ALA A 315 -3.03 4.31 15.56
N VAL A 316 -2.33 4.13 14.43
CA VAL A 316 -2.69 3.17 13.38
C VAL A 316 -1.59 2.11 13.30
N LEU A 317 -1.82 0.90 13.82
CA LEU A 317 -0.86 -0.20 13.73
C LEU A 317 -1.07 -0.98 12.43
N HIS A 318 -0.06 -1.01 11.57
CA HIS A 318 -0.09 -1.72 10.29
C HIS A 318 0.40 -3.17 10.43
N ILE A 319 -0.44 -4.11 9.99
CA ILE A 319 -0.13 -5.51 9.76
C ILE A 319 -0.22 -5.74 8.24
N ASP A 320 0.84 -5.36 7.54
CA ASP A 320 0.96 -5.41 6.08
C ASP A 320 1.93 -6.53 5.68
N GLY A 321 1.43 -7.50 4.91
CA GLY A 321 2.19 -8.64 4.41
C GLY A 321 2.10 -9.90 5.29
N ALA A 322 2.92 -10.90 4.95
CA ALA A 322 2.94 -12.18 5.66
C ALA A 322 3.42 -12.01 7.11
N ILE A 323 2.73 -12.67 8.05
CA ILE A 323 3.07 -12.64 9.48
C ILE A 323 4.15 -13.67 9.78
N ILE A 324 5.28 -13.22 10.29
CA ILE A 324 6.44 -14.07 10.60
C ILE A 324 6.85 -14.00 12.07
N ASP A 325 7.58 -15.03 12.48
CA ASP A 325 8.26 -15.02 13.77
C ASP A 325 9.43 -14.04 13.71
N GLY A 326 9.55 -13.22 14.75
CA GLY A 326 10.71 -12.37 14.93
C GLY A 326 10.52 -10.94 14.44
N GLU A 327 11.53 -10.37 13.79
CA GLU A 327 11.53 -8.97 13.35
C GLU A 327 10.90 -8.84 11.97
N SER A 328 10.21 -7.72 11.71
CA SER A 328 9.70 -7.37 10.39
C SER A 328 10.84 -7.23 9.40
N GLN A 329 10.65 -7.74 8.19
CA GLN A 329 11.64 -7.70 7.12
C GLN A 329 11.10 -6.85 5.98
N GLY A 330 11.85 -5.82 5.58
CA GLY A 330 11.54 -5.08 4.36
C GLY A 330 11.75 -5.96 3.12
N GLY A 331 11.09 -5.63 2.00
CA GLY A 331 11.35 -6.29 0.73
C GLY A 331 12.84 -6.26 0.37
N GLY A 332 13.35 -7.35 -0.22
CA GLY A 332 14.75 -7.45 -0.63
C GLY A 332 15.11 -6.45 -1.72
N LEU A 333 16.38 -6.00 -1.77
CA LEU A 333 16.91 -5.19 -2.88
C LEU A 333 16.80 -5.92 -4.23
N PHE A 334 16.74 -7.26 -4.19
CA PHE A 334 16.60 -8.15 -5.35
C PHE A 334 15.18 -8.71 -5.51
N GLY A 335 14.18 -8.07 -4.89
CA GLY A 335 12.82 -8.57 -4.82
C GLY A 335 12.55 -9.42 -3.57
N GLY A 336 11.28 -9.51 -3.21
CA GLY A 336 10.76 -10.15 -2.00
C GLY A 336 9.69 -9.27 -1.36
N GLU A 337 8.55 -9.86 -1.01
CA GLU A 337 7.47 -9.15 -0.33
C GLU A 337 7.90 -8.75 1.09
N ALA A 338 7.40 -7.61 1.57
CA ALA A 338 7.58 -7.23 2.96
C ALA A 338 6.83 -8.23 3.86
N SER A 339 7.40 -8.50 5.04
CA SER A 339 6.76 -9.33 6.06
C SER A 339 6.77 -8.62 7.39
N VAL A 340 5.75 -8.93 8.20
CA VAL A 340 5.53 -8.30 9.49
C VAL A 340 5.85 -9.26 10.63
N GLY A 341 6.80 -8.85 11.48
CA GLY A 341 7.33 -9.67 12.55
C GLY A 341 6.68 -9.41 13.90
N SER A 342 6.41 -10.49 14.64
CA SER A 342 5.81 -10.43 15.98
C SER A 342 6.60 -9.61 17.00
N ARG A 343 7.94 -9.59 16.96
CA ARG A 343 8.77 -8.78 17.87
C ARG A 343 8.64 -7.29 17.57
N THR A 344 8.65 -6.92 16.29
CA THR A 344 8.49 -5.52 15.87
C THR A 344 7.11 -5.00 16.29
N LEU A 345 6.04 -5.74 16.01
CA LEU A 345 4.69 -5.32 16.40
C LEU A 345 4.49 -5.31 17.91
N ARG A 346 5.08 -6.24 18.66
CA ARG A 346 5.01 -6.20 20.13
C ARG A 346 5.66 -4.96 20.73
N ARG A 347 6.79 -4.50 20.19
CA ARG A 347 7.41 -3.24 20.64
C ARG A 347 6.49 -2.06 20.34
N ALA A 348 5.98 -1.97 19.11
CA ALA A 348 5.05 -0.91 18.72
C ALA A 348 3.78 -0.89 19.59
N LEU A 349 3.19 -2.06 19.87
CA LEU A 349 2.02 -2.18 20.75
C LEU A 349 2.33 -1.76 22.18
N LYS A 350 3.53 -2.05 22.69
CA LYS A 350 3.99 -1.60 24.01
C LYS A 350 4.14 -0.07 24.04
N ASP A 351 4.78 0.52 23.02
CA ASP A 351 4.91 1.97 22.91
C ASP A 351 3.53 2.64 22.84
N ILE A 352 2.59 2.02 22.12
CA ILE A 352 1.19 2.45 22.06
C ILE A 352 0.51 2.33 23.43
N GLU A 353 0.71 1.24 24.15
CA GLU A 353 0.12 0.99 25.48
C GLU A 353 0.59 2.03 26.50
N GLU A 354 1.90 2.27 26.58
CA GLU A 354 2.55 3.09 27.61
C GLU A 354 2.41 4.61 27.38
N ASN A 355 1.93 5.05 26.21
CA ASN A 355 1.86 6.48 25.89
C ASN A 355 0.49 7.11 26.17
N ASP A 356 0.41 8.00 27.16
CA ASP A 356 -0.82 8.66 27.59
C ASP A 356 -1.46 9.61 26.57
N LYS A 357 -0.70 10.09 25.58
CA LYS A 357 -1.24 10.92 24.50
C LYS A 357 -1.95 10.09 23.44
N ILE A 358 -1.67 8.80 23.36
CA ILE A 358 -2.41 7.88 22.50
C ILE A 358 -3.71 7.51 23.19
N LYS A 359 -4.83 7.93 22.59
CA LYS A 359 -6.18 7.77 23.16
C LYS A 359 -6.88 6.52 22.66
N GLY A 360 -6.43 5.94 21.55
CA GLY A 360 -6.98 4.75 20.96
C GLY A 360 -6.09 4.19 19.85
N LEU A 361 -6.39 2.95 19.43
CA LEU A 361 -5.67 2.21 18.42
C LEU A 361 -6.63 1.75 17.30
N VAL A 362 -6.28 2.02 16.05
CA VAL A 362 -6.82 1.29 14.89
C VAL A 362 -5.76 0.30 14.41
N VAL A 363 -6.10 -0.96 14.25
CA VAL A 363 -5.20 -1.94 13.60
C VAL A 363 -5.61 -2.06 12.13
N ARG A 364 -4.72 -1.62 11.23
CA ARG A 364 -4.88 -1.74 9.78
C ARG A 364 -4.28 -3.06 9.32
N ILE A 365 -5.09 -3.96 8.75
CA ILE A 365 -4.65 -5.30 8.35
C ILE A 365 -4.77 -5.44 6.83
N ASP A 366 -3.64 -5.77 6.19
CA ASP A 366 -3.59 -6.29 4.83
C ASP A 366 -2.64 -7.50 4.79
N SER A 367 -3.14 -8.67 5.19
CA SER A 367 -2.32 -9.85 5.43
C SER A 367 -3.02 -11.17 5.05
N PRO A 368 -2.32 -12.08 4.34
CA PRO A 368 -2.78 -13.45 4.12
C PRO A 368 -2.63 -14.33 5.38
N GLY A 369 -2.03 -13.80 6.45
CA GLY A 369 -1.67 -14.51 7.67
C GLY A 369 -0.23 -15.01 7.64
N GLY A 370 0.04 -16.14 8.30
CA GLY A 370 1.38 -16.69 8.42
C GLY A 370 1.55 -17.50 9.70
N SER A 371 2.63 -17.25 10.44
CA SER A 371 2.97 -17.97 11.67
C SER A 371 1.87 -17.85 12.73
N ALA A 372 1.36 -19.00 13.18
CA ALA A 372 0.33 -19.06 14.23
C ALA A 372 0.82 -18.50 15.58
N ILE A 373 2.07 -18.76 15.95
CA ILE A 373 2.62 -18.24 17.22
C ILE A 373 2.84 -16.73 17.14
N ALA A 374 3.31 -16.20 16.01
CA ALA A 374 3.40 -14.77 15.80
C ALA A 374 2.02 -14.10 15.88
N SER A 375 1.00 -14.68 15.24
CA SER A 375 -0.38 -14.17 15.31
C SER A 375 -0.95 -14.17 16.73
N GLU A 376 -0.76 -15.22 17.53
CA GLU A 376 -1.17 -15.21 18.94
C GLU A 376 -0.40 -14.16 19.74
N MET A 377 0.90 -13.99 19.49
CA MET A 377 1.72 -12.97 20.16
C MET A 377 1.25 -11.54 19.87
N ILE A 378 0.82 -11.28 18.64
CA ILE A 378 0.27 -10.00 18.19
C ILE A 378 -1.13 -9.81 18.77
N TRP A 379 -2.02 -10.81 18.67
CA TRP A 379 -3.36 -10.80 19.27
C TRP A 379 -3.30 -10.45 20.76
N GLN A 380 -2.43 -11.12 21.52
CA GLN A 380 -2.21 -10.83 22.94
C GLN A 380 -1.74 -9.40 23.18
N GLY A 381 -0.87 -8.85 22.32
CA GLY A 381 -0.41 -7.47 22.44
C GLY A 381 -1.53 -6.47 22.17
N ILE A 382 -2.35 -6.71 21.15
CA ILE A 382 -3.54 -5.87 20.84
C ILE A 382 -4.52 -5.92 22.03
N ARG A 383 -4.76 -7.10 22.61
CA ARG A 383 -5.61 -7.25 23.80
C ARG A 383 -5.08 -6.52 25.02
N ARG A 384 -3.76 -6.50 25.24
CA ARG A 384 -3.15 -5.73 26.33
C ARG A 384 -3.39 -4.24 26.18
N VAL A 385 -3.29 -3.69 24.97
CA VAL A 385 -3.66 -2.28 24.70
C VAL A 385 -5.14 -2.04 25.04
N ALA A 386 -6.02 -2.96 24.62
CA ALA A 386 -7.45 -2.87 24.89
C ALA A 386 -7.81 -2.95 26.38
N GLU A 387 -7.04 -3.70 27.17
CA GLU A 387 -7.32 -4.01 28.58
C GLU A 387 -6.56 -3.11 29.56
N GLY A 388 -5.52 -2.39 29.11
CA GLY A 388 -4.69 -1.54 29.97
C GLY A 388 -3.55 -2.31 30.65
N GLY A 389 -2.97 -3.27 29.94
CA GLY A 389 -1.83 -4.06 30.37
C GLY A 389 -2.13 -5.52 30.60
N ALA A 390 -1.31 -6.19 31.41
CA ALA A 390 -1.50 -7.60 31.72
C ALA A 390 -2.83 -7.83 32.45
N PRO A 391 -3.51 -8.99 32.26
CA PRO A 391 -4.69 -9.33 33.03
C PRO A 391 -4.46 -9.14 34.54
N GLY A 392 -5.28 -8.29 35.17
CA GLY A 392 -5.15 -7.95 36.59
C GLY A 392 -4.21 -6.77 36.91
N SER A 393 -3.64 -6.07 35.92
CA SER A 393 -2.79 -4.88 36.13
C SER A 393 -3.55 -3.68 36.70
N GLY A 394 -4.88 -3.61 36.49
CA GLY A 394 -5.71 -2.48 36.88
C GLY A 394 -5.51 -1.21 36.03
N GLY A 395 -4.74 -1.29 34.94
CA GLY A 395 -4.52 -0.15 34.05
C GLY A 395 -5.76 0.19 33.22
N LYS A 396 -5.79 1.42 32.69
CA LYS A 396 -6.88 1.90 31.85
C LYS A 396 -6.62 1.51 30.40
N GLY A 397 -7.43 0.60 29.86
CA GLY A 397 -7.38 0.22 28.46
C GLY A 397 -7.73 1.34 27.50
N LYS A 398 -7.29 1.17 26.24
CA LYS A 398 -7.55 2.10 25.13
C LYS A 398 -8.51 1.43 24.14
N PRO A 399 -9.51 2.14 23.56
CA PRO A 399 -10.35 1.58 22.51
C PRO A 399 -9.50 1.04 21.35
N VAL A 400 -9.84 -0.15 20.84
CA VAL A 400 -9.15 -0.79 19.72
C VAL A 400 -10.13 -1.19 18.63
N PHE A 401 -10.07 -0.54 17.47
CA PHE A 401 -10.84 -0.91 16.28
C PHE A 401 -9.94 -1.51 15.20
N ILE A 402 -10.54 -2.21 14.24
CA ILE A 402 -9.86 -2.84 13.10
C ILE A 402 -10.37 -2.23 11.81
N SER A 403 -9.45 -2.03 10.86
CA SER A 403 -9.77 -1.74 9.47
C SER A 403 -9.02 -2.74 8.58
N VAL A 404 -9.73 -3.36 7.64
CA VAL A 404 -9.14 -4.30 6.68
C VAL A 404 -8.97 -3.63 5.33
N GLY A 405 -7.74 -3.69 4.79
CA GLY A 405 -7.42 -3.29 3.43
C GLY A 405 -7.88 -4.34 2.44
N SER A 406 -6.95 -4.97 1.72
CA SER A 406 -7.30 -6.00 0.75
C SER A 406 -7.63 -7.34 1.41
N MET A 407 -6.89 -7.73 2.46
CA MET A 407 -7.07 -9.04 3.07
C MET A 407 -6.85 -9.08 4.59
N ALA A 408 -7.68 -9.85 5.30
CA ALA A 408 -7.38 -10.31 6.65
C ALA A 408 -7.75 -11.80 6.77
N ALA A 409 -6.87 -12.66 6.27
CA ALA A 409 -7.07 -14.11 6.23
C ALA A 409 -6.14 -14.83 7.22
N SER A 410 -6.55 -16.00 7.72
CA SER A 410 -5.73 -16.88 8.57
C SER A 410 -5.19 -16.12 9.79
N GLY A 411 -3.88 -16.02 9.97
CA GLY A 411 -3.25 -15.20 11.02
C GLY A 411 -3.66 -13.72 11.03
N GLY A 412 -4.04 -13.14 9.88
CA GLY A 412 -4.62 -11.80 9.80
C GLY A 412 -5.99 -11.74 10.45
N TYR A 413 -6.87 -12.73 10.17
CA TYR A 413 -8.17 -12.85 10.85
C TYR A 413 -8.02 -13.14 12.34
N TYR A 414 -6.97 -13.90 12.71
CA TYR A 414 -6.60 -14.11 14.12
C TYR A 414 -6.35 -12.77 14.82
N CYS A 415 -5.57 -11.86 14.23
CA CYS A 415 -5.30 -10.55 14.82
C CYS A 415 -6.54 -9.65 14.80
N LEU A 416 -7.36 -9.74 13.75
CA LEU A 416 -8.62 -8.98 13.59
C LEU A 416 -9.56 -9.19 14.78
N VAL A 417 -9.73 -10.42 15.27
CA VAL A 417 -10.67 -10.68 16.39
C VAL A 417 -10.19 -10.17 17.76
N ALA A 418 -9.04 -9.47 17.83
CA ALA A 418 -8.61 -8.79 19.04
C ALA A 418 -9.34 -7.45 19.28
N GLY A 419 -9.78 -6.78 18.20
CA GLY A 419 -10.45 -5.48 18.26
C GLY A 419 -11.93 -5.58 18.62
N SER A 420 -12.51 -4.50 19.15
CA SER A 420 -13.91 -4.45 19.56
C SER A 420 -14.88 -4.07 18.44
N LYS A 421 -14.39 -3.43 17.37
CA LYS A 421 -15.16 -3.09 16.17
C LYS A 421 -14.32 -3.29 14.92
N VAL A 422 -14.89 -3.90 13.89
CA VAL A 422 -14.20 -4.35 12.68
C VAL A 422 -14.86 -3.75 11.44
N TYR A 423 -14.07 -2.99 10.68
CA TYR A 423 -14.42 -2.44 9.38
C TYR A 423 -13.73 -3.22 8.26
N VAL A 424 -14.48 -3.58 7.24
CA VAL A 424 -13.99 -4.24 6.02
C VAL A 424 -14.42 -3.43 4.80
N ASN A 425 -13.57 -3.30 3.78
CA ASN A 425 -14.01 -2.76 2.49
C ASN A 425 -14.96 -3.75 1.79
N PRO A 426 -15.82 -3.30 0.85
CA PRO A 426 -16.68 -4.19 0.06
C PRO A 426 -15.93 -5.36 -0.57
N THR A 427 -14.71 -5.11 -1.04
CA THR A 427 -13.83 -6.08 -1.71
C THR A 427 -12.75 -6.70 -0.81
N SER A 428 -12.72 -6.38 0.50
CA SER A 428 -11.80 -7.04 1.43
C SER A 428 -12.11 -8.53 1.52
N ILE A 429 -11.08 -9.38 1.51
CA ILE A 429 -11.20 -10.82 1.71
C ILE A 429 -10.84 -11.15 3.17
N VAL A 430 -11.73 -11.82 3.89
CA VAL A 430 -11.51 -12.23 5.29
C VAL A 430 -11.80 -13.71 5.51
N GLY A 431 -11.35 -14.22 6.66
CA GLY A 431 -11.61 -15.60 7.08
C GLY A 431 -10.36 -16.47 7.00
N SER A 432 -10.44 -17.58 6.28
CA SER A 432 -9.44 -18.65 6.28
C SER A 432 -9.11 -19.17 7.70
N ILE A 433 -10.14 -19.28 8.55
CA ILE A 433 -10.01 -19.79 9.92
C ILE A 433 -9.76 -21.30 9.82
N GLY A 434 -8.49 -21.67 9.89
CA GLY A 434 -8.00 -23.03 9.67
C GLY A 434 -6.47 -23.03 9.75
N VAL A 435 -5.88 -24.21 9.94
CA VAL A 435 -4.43 -24.35 10.14
C VAL A 435 -3.88 -25.31 9.09
N VAL A 436 -2.78 -24.93 8.44
CA VAL A 436 -2.04 -25.80 7.52
C VAL A 436 -0.57 -25.76 7.89
N GLY A 437 0.14 -26.88 7.71
CA GLY A 437 1.55 -26.99 8.05
C GLY A 437 2.13 -28.28 7.50
N GLY A 438 3.43 -28.29 7.21
CA GLY A 438 4.06 -29.44 6.59
C GLY A 438 5.47 -29.15 6.13
N LYS A 439 5.99 -30.07 5.33
CA LYS A 439 7.33 -29.98 4.76
C LYS A 439 7.39 -30.64 3.39
N MET A 440 8.43 -30.31 2.64
CA MET A 440 8.80 -31.02 1.42
C MET A 440 9.82 -32.09 1.77
N ALA A 441 9.56 -33.34 1.40
CA ALA A 441 10.55 -34.41 1.46
C ALA A 441 11.27 -34.52 0.10
N LEU A 442 12.58 -34.38 0.12
CA LEU A 442 13.47 -34.29 -1.03
C LEU A 442 14.21 -35.61 -1.32
N GLY A 443 13.93 -36.69 -0.58
CA GLY A 443 14.68 -37.94 -0.68
C GLY A 443 14.75 -38.51 -2.10
N GLY A 444 13.61 -38.54 -2.81
CA GLY A 444 13.56 -39.03 -4.19
C GLY A 444 14.34 -38.14 -5.16
N LEU A 445 14.37 -36.82 -4.94
CA LEU A 445 15.21 -35.89 -5.71
C LEU A 445 16.69 -36.15 -5.45
N MET A 446 17.09 -36.27 -4.18
CA MET A 446 18.48 -36.53 -3.81
C MET A 446 18.98 -37.86 -4.37
N GLU A 447 18.12 -38.89 -4.37
CA GLU A 447 18.41 -40.17 -5.02
C GLU A 447 18.68 -40.01 -6.52
N LYS A 448 17.84 -39.26 -7.24
CA LYS A 448 18.02 -38.97 -8.66
C LYS A 448 19.30 -38.18 -8.96
N LEU A 449 19.70 -37.30 -8.06
CA LEU A 449 20.93 -36.54 -8.15
C LEU A 449 22.16 -37.32 -7.67
N HIS A 450 21.99 -38.57 -7.23
CA HIS A 450 23.03 -39.40 -6.62
C HIS A 450 23.71 -38.74 -5.39
N VAL A 451 22.95 -37.94 -4.64
CA VAL A 451 23.39 -37.29 -3.40
C VAL A 451 22.97 -38.12 -2.20
N ASN A 452 23.94 -38.62 -1.45
CA ASN A 452 23.70 -39.43 -0.26
C ASN A 452 23.62 -38.56 1.00
N THR A 453 22.51 -38.65 1.74
CA THR A 453 22.34 -37.97 3.03
C THR A 453 22.25 -38.99 4.16
N VAL A 454 23.16 -38.93 5.13
CA VAL A 454 23.20 -39.84 6.28
C VAL A 454 22.65 -39.15 7.54
N GLY A 455 21.41 -39.47 7.90
CA GLY A 455 20.75 -38.96 9.10
C GLY A 455 21.34 -39.56 10.38
N ARG A 456 21.54 -38.74 11.42
CA ARG A 456 21.98 -39.17 12.75
C ARG A 456 21.06 -38.57 13.80
N ALA A 457 20.17 -39.38 14.37
CA ALA A 457 19.13 -38.92 15.29
C ALA A 457 19.31 -39.53 16.70
N ARG A 458 18.98 -38.75 17.73
CA ARG A 458 18.88 -39.22 19.13
C ARG A 458 17.58 -38.68 19.72
N GLY A 459 16.75 -39.58 20.25
CA GLY A 459 15.41 -39.28 20.76
C GLY A 459 14.29 -39.69 19.78
N PRO A 460 13.08 -40.03 20.29
CA PRO A 460 12.04 -40.69 19.47
C PRO A 460 11.52 -39.88 18.27
N ARG A 461 11.68 -38.55 18.28
CA ARG A 461 11.14 -37.64 17.26
C ARG A 461 12.19 -36.72 16.63
N ALA A 462 13.48 -37.02 16.83
CA ALA A 462 14.57 -36.15 16.38
C ALA A 462 14.66 -36.01 14.85
N ALA A 463 14.02 -36.91 14.09
CA ALA A 463 13.97 -36.86 12.63
C ALA A 463 12.68 -36.22 12.07
N MET A 464 11.77 -35.70 12.91
CA MET A 464 10.49 -35.13 12.43
C MET A 464 10.65 -33.97 11.44
N PHE A 465 11.75 -33.21 11.53
CA PHE A 465 12.05 -32.12 10.59
C PHE A 465 13.01 -32.53 9.47
N SER A 466 13.31 -33.83 9.32
CA SER A 466 14.13 -34.31 8.21
C SER A 466 13.51 -33.92 6.88
N SER A 467 14.29 -33.26 6.03
CA SER A 467 13.89 -32.98 4.65
C SER A 467 14.04 -34.20 3.74
N MET A 468 14.58 -35.33 4.21
CA MET A 468 14.87 -36.49 3.34
C MET A 468 13.71 -37.48 3.20
N SER A 469 12.83 -37.57 4.19
CA SER A 469 11.77 -38.60 4.21
C SER A 469 10.45 -37.98 4.62
N PRO A 470 9.31 -38.40 4.03
CA PRO A 470 8.00 -38.01 4.54
C PRO A 470 7.77 -38.56 5.96
N TRP A 471 6.83 -37.98 6.67
CA TRP A 471 6.33 -38.46 7.94
C TRP A 471 5.66 -39.82 7.78
N SER A 472 5.89 -40.68 8.77
CA SER A 472 5.07 -41.89 8.94
C SER A 472 3.63 -41.49 9.29
N GLU A 473 2.67 -42.40 9.11
CA GLU A 473 1.28 -42.15 9.51
C GLU A 473 1.14 -41.88 11.02
N GLN A 474 2.02 -42.47 11.84
CA GLN A 474 2.08 -42.18 13.28
C GLN A 474 2.58 -40.76 13.57
N ASP A 475 3.62 -40.30 12.86
CA ASP A 475 4.12 -38.93 12.99
C ASP A 475 3.10 -37.91 12.48
N LYS A 476 2.43 -38.19 11.36
CA LYS A 476 1.34 -37.35 10.84
C LYS A 476 0.19 -37.23 11.83
N ALA A 477 -0.18 -38.31 12.52
CA ALA A 477 -1.19 -38.26 13.57
C ALA A 477 -0.77 -37.34 14.73
N VAL A 478 0.51 -37.34 15.12
CA VAL A 478 1.05 -36.41 16.12
C VAL A 478 1.02 -34.97 15.62
N VAL A 479 1.45 -34.71 14.37
CA VAL A 479 1.40 -33.38 13.75
C VAL A 479 -0.04 -32.88 13.69
N ARG A 480 -0.98 -33.70 13.19
CA ARG A 480 -2.42 -33.37 13.14
C ARG A 480 -2.95 -33.00 14.51
N LYS A 481 -2.64 -33.79 15.55
CA LYS A 481 -3.05 -33.45 16.93
C LYS A 481 -2.55 -32.08 17.36
N LYS A 482 -1.28 -31.74 17.10
CA LYS A 482 -0.72 -30.42 17.43
C LYS A 482 -1.35 -29.29 16.63
N MET A 483 -1.69 -29.54 15.37
CA MET A 483 -2.41 -28.56 14.56
C MET A 483 -3.85 -28.36 15.01
N THR A 484 -4.53 -29.42 15.48
CA THR A 484 -5.85 -29.31 16.09
C THR A 484 -5.79 -28.47 17.36
N GLU A 485 -4.78 -28.67 18.24
CA GLU A 485 -4.59 -27.80 19.42
C GLU A 485 -4.46 -26.31 19.02
N THR A 486 -3.74 -26.00 17.93
CA THR A 486 -3.64 -24.63 17.39
C THR A 486 -4.98 -24.13 16.81
N TYR A 487 -5.73 -25.00 16.11
CA TYR A 487 -7.04 -24.66 15.56
C TYR A 487 -8.06 -24.37 16.66
N ASP A 488 -8.07 -25.17 17.73
CA ASP A 488 -8.93 -24.99 18.90
C ASP A 488 -8.62 -23.66 19.60
N LEU A 489 -7.33 -23.32 19.74
CA LEU A 489 -6.95 -22.02 20.27
C LEU A 489 -7.43 -20.87 19.36
N PHE A 490 -7.23 -20.98 18.05
CA PHE A 490 -7.66 -19.96 17.09
C PHE A 490 -9.19 -19.76 17.15
N THR A 491 -9.96 -20.83 17.05
CA THR A 491 -11.43 -20.77 17.14
C THR A 491 -11.91 -20.24 18.49
N SER A 492 -11.18 -20.51 19.59
CA SER A 492 -11.47 -19.89 20.89
C SER A 492 -11.27 -18.36 20.88
N ARG A 493 -10.27 -17.84 20.15
CA ARG A 493 -10.06 -16.39 19.99
C ARG A 493 -11.16 -15.78 19.13
N VAL A 494 -11.55 -16.47 18.05
CA VAL A 494 -12.63 -16.03 17.17
C VAL A 494 -13.95 -15.93 17.93
N THR A 495 -14.33 -16.96 18.69
CA THR A 495 -15.57 -16.95 19.47
C THR A 495 -15.57 -15.93 20.60
N ALA A 496 -14.40 -15.66 21.22
CA ALA A 496 -14.25 -14.61 22.21
C ALA A 496 -14.39 -13.19 21.61
N GLY A 497 -13.81 -12.95 20.44
CA GLY A 497 -13.84 -11.64 19.76
C GLY A 497 -15.13 -11.37 18.99
N ARG A 498 -15.79 -12.41 18.46
CA ARG A 498 -17.02 -12.32 17.66
C ARG A 498 -18.12 -13.14 18.34
N LYS A 499 -18.77 -12.55 19.35
CA LYS A 499 -19.83 -13.24 20.11
C LYS A 499 -20.97 -13.68 19.18
N GLY A 500 -21.35 -14.96 19.25
CA GLY A 500 -22.45 -15.52 18.47
C GLY A 500 -22.09 -15.94 17.04
N ILE A 501 -20.81 -15.86 16.64
CA ILE A 501 -20.36 -16.36 15.34
C ILE A 501 -20.60 -17.86 15.19
N ASP A 502 -21.12 -18.28 14.03
CA ASP A 502 -21.36 -19.68 13.69
C ASP A 502 -20.14 -20.29 12.98
N LEU A 503 -19.24 -20.89 13.76
CA LEU A 503 -18.01 -21.51 13.24
C LEU A 503 -18.28 -22.59 12.18
N SER A 504 -19.43 -23.27 12.19
CA SER A 504 -19.74 -24.27 11.17
C SER A 504 -19.85 -23.68 9.76
N LYS A 505 -20.17 -22.38 9.67
CA LYS A 505 -20.28 -21.62 8.42
C LYS A 505 -19.07 -20.75 8.13
N THR A 506 -18.39 -20.25 9.15
CA THR A 506 -17.33 -19.24 8.98
C THR A 506 -15.92 -19.82 9.09
N ALA A 507 -15.76 -21.04 9.59
CA ALA A 507 -14.47 -21.68 9.81
C ALA A 507 -14.12 -22.71 8.73
N GLU A 508 -13.28 -23.67 9.09
CA GLU A 508 -12.72 -24.71 8.20
C GLU A 508 -11.89 -24.18 7.02
N GLY A 509 -11.43 -22.91 7.07
CA GLY A 509 -10.60 -22.31 6.03
C GLY A 509 -11.35 -21.50 4.95
N ARG A 510 -12.67 -21.29 5.10
CA ARG A 510 -13.49 -20.54 4.14
C ARG A 510 -13.12 -19.06 4.01
N LEU A 511 -13.27 -18.51 2.81
CA LEU A 511 -13.02 -17.10 2.48
C LEU A 511 -14.32 -16.37 2.17
N PHE A 512 -14.44 -15.12 2.63
CA PHE A 512 -15.62 -14.28 2.42
C PHE A 512 -15.23 -12.85 2.08
N MET A 513 -16.04 -12.15 1.28
CA MET A 513 -15.86 -10.73 1.03
C MET A 513 -16.74 -9.84 1.92
N GLY A 514 -16.41 -8.55 1.96
CA GLY A 514 -16.89 -7.55 2.91
C GLY A 514 -18.35 -7.68 3.34
N GLU A 515 -19.31 -7.55 2.42
CA GLU A 515 -20.73 -7.64 2.77
C GLU A 515 -21.13 -8.99 3.36
N LYS A 516 -20.63 -10.08 2.75
CA LYS A 516 -20.91 -11.44 3.22
C LYS A 516 -20.29 -11.68 4.60
N ALA A 517 -19.09 -11.16 4.85
CA ALA A 517 -18.43 -11.24 6.13
C ALA A 517 -19.23 -10.52 7.23
N VAL A 518 -19.79 -9.34 6.94
CA VAL A 518 -20.67 -8.63 7.89
C VAL A 518 -21.94 -9.43 8.16
N GLN A 519 -22.59 -9.97 7.12
CA GLN A 519 -23.80 -10.81 7.27
C GLN A 519 -23.56 -12.05 8.14
N LEU A 520 -22.35 -12.62 8.09
CA LEU A 520 -21.95 -13.79 8.87
C LEU A 520 -21.43 -13.43 10.28
N GLY A 521 -21.42 -12.15 10.66
CA GLY A 521 -20.91 -11.67 11.94
C GLY A 521 -19.38 -11.69 12.05
N MET A 522 -18.67 -11.86 10.93
CA MET A 522 -17.21 -11.89 10.87
C MET A 522 -16.57 -10.50 10.94
N ALA A 523 -17.34 -9.46 10.58
CA ALA A 523 -17.02 -8.04 10.70
C ALA A 523 -18.28 -7.26 11.14
N ASP A 524 -18.13 -6.01 11.55
CA ASP A 524 -19.26 -5.20 12.06
C ASP A 524 -19.87 -4.29 11.02
N ALA A 525 -19.06 -3.74 10.11
CA ALA A 525 -19.52 -2.84 9.08
C ALA A 525 -18.64 -2.88 7.84
N VAL A 526 -19.25 -2.55 6.70
CA VAL A 526 -18.50 -2.17 5.52
C VAL A 526 -18.00 -0.73 5.69
N GLY A 527 -16.69 -0.52 5.58
CA GLY A 527 -16.06 0.80 5.73
C GLY A 527 -14.54 0.79 5.60
N SER A 528 -13.97 1.99 5.50
CA SER A 528 -12.55 2.26 5.21
C SER A 528 -11.72 2.49 6.48
N LEU A 529 -10.41 2.71 6.31
CA LEU A 529 -9.53 3.13 7.42
C LEU A 529 -10.01 4.45 8.04
N LYS A 530 -10.43 5.40 7.20
CA LYS A 530 -10.96 6.69 7.65
C LYS A 530 -12.20 6.54 8.54
N ASP A 531 -13.09 5.60 8.21
CA ASP A 531 -14.28 5.33 9.03
C ASP A 531 -13.89 4.82 10.42
N ALA A 532 -12.97 3.85 10.46
CA ALA A 532 -12.48 3.27 11.71
C ALA A 532 -11.82 4.34 12.61
N VAL A 533 -10.96 5.20 12.03
CA VAL A 533 -10.29 6.28 12.75
C VAL A 533 -11.31 7.33 13.25
N THR A 534 -12.26 7.73 12.40
CA THR A 534 -13.27 8.73 12.76
C THR A 534 -14.19 8.24 13.87
N ASP A 535 -14.64 6.98 13.77
CA ASP A 535 -15.50 6.38 14.79
C ASP A 535 -14.78 6.16 16.12
N LEU A 536 -13.50 5.74 16.08
CA LEU A 536 -12.67 5.59 17.26
C LEU A 536 -12.42 6.93 17.95
N ALA A 537 -12.12 7.98 17.18
CA ALA A 537 -11.93 9.34 17.69
C ALA A 537 -13.20 9.85 18.38
N SER A 538 -14.36 9.67 17.73
CA SER A 538 -15.67 10.02 18.30
C SER A 538 -15.95 9.25 19.60
N THR A 539 -15.72 7.93 19.60
CA THR A 539 -15.84 7.07 20.79
C THR A 539 -14.92 7.51 21.94
N SER A 540 -13.76 8.08 21.60
CA SER A 540 -12.78 8.59 22.55
C SER A 540 -13.04 10.04 22.98
N GLY A 541 -14.13 10.67 22.52
CA GLY A 541 -14.48 12.06 22.84
C GLY A 541 -13.62 13.11 22.14
N LEU A 542 -12.89 12.73 21.08
CA LEU A 542 -12.02 13.62 20.32
C LEU A 542 -12.81 14.29 19.19
N ARG A 543 -12.65 15.61 19.04
CA ARG A 543 -13.25 16.38 17.95
C ARG A 543 -12.38 16.33 16.70
N ASP A 544 -13.00 16.40 15.53
CA ASP A 544 -12.27 16.51 14.26
C ASP A 544 -11.28 17.69 14.28
N GLY A 545 -10.07 17.47 13.76
CA GLY A 545 -8.94 18.40 13.83
C GLY A 545 -8.26 18.55 15.21
N ALA A 546 -8.85 18.07 16.30
CA ALA A 546 -8.29 18.17 17.65
C ALA A 546 -7.26 17.07 18.00
N TYR A 547 -7.09 16.07 17.14
CA TYR A 547 -6.15 14.96 17.33
C TYR A 547 -5.24 14.75 16.10
N ASP A 548 -4.13 14.04 16.33
CA ASP A 548 -3.24 13.51 15.27
C ASP A 548 -3.56 12.04 14.98
N VAL A 549 -3.20 11.59 13.78
CA VAL A 549 -3.18 10.17 13.41
C VAL A 549 -1.72 9.80 13.14
N MET A 550 -1.25 8.70 13.74
CA MET A 550 0.16 8.33 13.71
C MET A 550 0.34 6.83 13.45
N ASP A 551 1.15 6.50 12.45
CA ASP A 551 1.36 5.13 11.96
C ASP A 551 2.41 4.34 12.76
N TYR A 552 2.10 3.10 13.08
CA TYR A 552 2.97 2.19 13.80
C TYR A 552 3.22 0.90 12.99
N PRO A 553 4.41 0.26 13.10
CA PRO A 553 5.60 0.70 13.85
C PRO A 553 6.17 2.03 13.34
N ALA A 554 6.97 2.74 14.13
CA ALA A 554 7.63 3.97 13.68
C ALA A 554 8.43 3.76 12.37
N PRO A 555 8.59 4.79 11.52
CA PRO A 555 9.54 4.74 10.41
C PRO A 555 10.94 4.42 10.93
N LYS A 556 11.69 3.57 10.21
CA LYS A 556 13.07 3.24 10.59
C LYS A 556 13.94 4.48 10.44
N SER A 557 14.90 4.67 11.34
CA SER A 557 15.97 5.64 11.16
C SER A 557 16.89 5.24 10.01
N LEU A 558 17.62 6.21 9.44
CA LEU A 558 18.62 5.93 8.41
C LEU A 558 19.70 4.95 8.91
N GLN A 559 20.08 5.05 10.19
CA GLN A 559 20.98 4.09 10.83
C GLN A 559 20.42 2.66 10.82
N GLU A 560 19.17 2.46 11.24
CA GLU A 560 18.54 1.13 11.24
C GLU A 560 18.39 0.57 9.81
N MET A 561 18.14 1.44 8.82
CA MET A 561 18.11 1.05 7.41
C MET A 561 19.49 0.59 6.92
N LEU A 562 20.55 1.32 7.28
CA LEU A 562 21.92 0.94 6.94
C LEU A 562 22.33 -0.35 7.65
N GLU A 563 22.03 -0.50 8.94
CA GLU A 563 22.28 -1.72 9.70
C GLU A 563 21.53 -2.92 9.12
N GLU A 564 20.28 -2.76 8.66
CA GLU A 564 19.56 -3.82 7.97
C GLU A 564 20.20 -4.15 6.61
N ALA A 565 20.58 -3.14 5.83
CA ALA A 565 21.23 -3.34 4.54
C ALA A 565 22.58 -4.07 4.69
N PHE A 566 23.47 -3.60 5.57
CA PHE A 566 24.78 -4.20 5.84
C PHE A 566 24.67 -5.51 6.63
N GLY A 567 23.71 -5.63 7.53
CA GLY A 567 23.39 -6.85 8.25
C GLY A 567 22.92 -7.96 7.30
N ARG A 568 22.19 -7.63 6.24
CA ARG A 568 21.85 -8.56 5.14
C ARG A 568 23.06 -8.98 4.33
N PHE A 569 24.03 -8.09 4.09
CA PHE A 569 25.32 -8.47 3.47
C PHE A 569 26.14 -9.42 4.35
N GLY A 570 26.07 -9.30 5.68
CA GLY A 570 26.68 -10.24 6.62
C GLY A 570 25.90 -11.55 6.79
N ALA A 571 24.56 -11.50 6.76
CA ALA A 571 23.68 -12.64 6.98
C ALA A 571 23.47 -13.53 5.73
N SER A 572 23.65 -12.96 4.52
CA SER A 572 23.71 -13.74 3.28
C SER A 572 24.89 -14.72 3.22
N ALA A 573 25.81 -14.67 4.18
CA ALA A 573 26.91 -15.64 4.34
C ALA A 573 26.56 -16.83 5.26
N THR A 574 25.29 -17.03 5.63
CA THR A 574 24.90 -18.13 6.53
C THR A 574 23.85 -19.09 5.96
N ALA A 575 24.31 -19.97 5.08
CA ALA A 575 23.84 -21.37 4.97
C ALA A 575 24.91 -22.22 4.27
N PRO A 576 24.92 -23.55 4.47
CA PRO A 576 25.47 -24.28 5.63
C PRO A 576 27.02 -24.34 5.60
N GLN A 577 27.64 -24.83 6.68
CA GLN A 577 29.10 -24.97 6.79
C GLN A 577 29.76 -25.65 5.57
N GLY A 578 30.46 -24.84 4.78
CA GLY A 578 31.41 -25.24 3.76
C GLY A 578 32.32 -24.04 3.49
N VAL A 579 33.63 -24.22 3.66
CA VAL A 579 34.64 -23.17 3.54
C VAL A 579 34.58 -22.52 2.15
N ILE A 580 34.30 -21.21 2.08
CA ILE A 580 34.45 -20.40 0.86
C ILE A 580 35.58 -19.39 1.13
N THR A 581 36.68 -19.50 0.39
CA THR A 581 37.80 -18.56 0.41
C THR A 581 37.43 -17.26 -0.31
N GLY A 582 37.88 -16.12 0.22
CA GLY A 582 37.43 -14.76 -0.12
C GLY A 582 37.74 -14.22 -1.53
N GLU A 583 38.25 -15.04 -2.45
CA GLU A 583 38.66 -14.58 -3.79
C GLU A 583 37.51 -14.58 -4.82
N ASN A 584 36.42 -15.32 -4.61
CA ASN A 584 35.33 -15.44 -5.60
C ASN A 584 34.16 -14.44 -5.40
N LEU A 585 34.19 -13.62 -4.35
CA LEU A 585 33.10 -12.70 -4.02
C LEU A 585 33.19 -11.37 -4.80
N ILE A 586 34.41 -10.85 -5.04
CA ILE A 586 34.63 -9.56 -5.72
C ILE A 586 34.46 -9.70 -7.23
N GLY A 587 34.87 -10.83 -7.83
CA GLY A 587 34.70 -11.06 -9.27
C GLY A 587 33.24 -10.98 -9.73
N GLN A 588 32.30 -11.38 -8.88
CA GLN A 588 30.86 -11.30 -9.16
C GLN A 588 30.29 -9.90 -8.89
N ILE A 589 30.77 -9.20 -7.85
CA ILE A 589 30.36 -7.82 -7.53
C ILE A 589 30.83 -6.84 -8.62
N THR A 590 32.06 -6.99 -9.12
CA THR A 590 32.61 -6.12 -10.17
C THR A 590 31.92 -6.34 -11.51
N LEU A 591 31.54 -7.58 -11.86
CA LEU A 591 30.81 -7.87 -13.11
C LEU A 591 29.35 -7.36 -13.09
N ALA A 592 28.69 -7.41 -11.93
CA ALA A 592 27.29 -6.99 -11.79
C ALA A 592 27.16 -5.47 -11.61
N GLY A 593 28.08 -4.83 -10.86
CA GLY A 593 28.08 -3.38 -10.64
C GLY A 593 28.53 -2.56 -11.85
N ALA A 594 29.45 -3.07 -12.65
CA ALA A 594 29.97 -2.34 -13.83
C ALA A 594 28.94 -2.14 -14.95
N LYS A 595 27.81 -2.87 -14.93
CA LYS A 595 26.71 -2.70 -15.91
C LYS A 595 25.64 -1.68 -15.49
N MET A 596 25.64 -1.24 -14.23
CA MET A 596 24.52 -0.46 -13.66
C MET A 596 24.89 0.95 -13.15
N ILE A 597 26.14 1.37 -13.31
CA ILE A 597 26.60 2.69 -12.86
C ILE A 597 27.38 3.37 -14.00
N ASN A 598 27.26 4.69 -14.13
CA ASN A 598 28.12 5.48 -15.02
C ASN A 598 29.60 5.09 -14.80
N PRO A 599 30.40 4.86 -15.87
CA PRO A 599 31.80 4.44 -15.79
C PRO A 599 32.68 5.26 -14.84
N ALA A 600 32.36 6.56 -14.65
CA ALA A 600 33.08 7.43 -13.74
C ALA A 600 32.82 7.09 -12.26
N ALA A 601 31.59 6.75 -11.90
CA ALA A 601 31.21 6.37 -10.55
C ALA A 601 31.64 4.94 -10.21
N ALA A 602 31.59 4.01 -11.17
CA ALA A 602 32.15 2.68 -11.03
C ALA A 602 33.67 2.73 -10.77
N ARG A 603 34.40 3.61 -11.48
CA ARG A 603 35.82 3.87 -11.19
C ARG A 603 36.01 4.46 -9.81
N SER A 604 35.26 5.49 -9.43
CA SER A 604 35.41 6.12 -8.11
C SER A 604 35.19 5.12 -6.96
N LEU A 605 34.17 4.26 -7.08
CA LEU A 605 33.86 3.24 -6.07
C LEU A 605 34.94 2.16 -6.00
N SER A 606 35.42 1.69 -7.16
CA SER A 606 36.54 0.75 -7.26
C SER A 606 37.79 1.33 -6.60
N THR A 607 38.14 2.57 -6.93
CA THR A 607 39.34 3.25 -6.40
C THR A 607 39.24 3.46 -4.89
N SER A 608 38.07 3.82 -4.36
CA SER A 608 37.86 3.98 -2.92
C SER A 608 37.94 2.65 -2.16
N LEU A 609 37.37 1.58 -2.71
CA LEU A 609 37.43 0.24 -2.11
C LEU A 609 38.84 -0.35 -2.15
N GLU A 610 39.55 -0.16 -3.26
CA GLU A 610 40.96 -0.54 -3.39
C GLU A 610 41.84 0.25 -2.43
N ALA A 611 41.63 1.56 -2.28
CA ALA A 611 42.37 2.39 -1.33
C ALA A 611 42.17 1.92 0.13
N ILE A 612 40.94 1.57 0.51
CA ILE A 612 40.60 1.06 1.84
C ILE A 612 41.22 -0.31 2.09
N MET A 613 41.25 -1.19 1.09
CA MET A 613 41.88 -2.51 1.22
C MET A 613 43.41 -2.45 1.24
N THR A 614 44.00 -1.53 0.47
CA THR A 614 45.45 -1.30 0.42
C THR A 614 45.97 -0.77 1.75
N LEU A 615 45.20 0.09 2.43
CA LEU A 615 45.54 0.60 3.77
C LEU A 615 45.43 -0.47 4.88
N ARG A 616 44.64 -1.52 4.65
CA ARG A 616 44.36 -2.54 5.67
C ARG A 616 45.47 -3.60 5.77
N ASN A 617 46.17 -3.90 4.69
CA ASN A 617 46.99 -5.10 4.65
C ASN A 617 48.51 -4.95 4.46
N GLU A 618 49.13 -3.93 3.83
CA GLU A 618 50.63 -3.87 3.79
C GLU A 618 51.26 -2.45 3.57
N PRO A 619 52.50 -2.20 4.07
CA PRO A 619 53.37 -1.12 3.59
C PRO A 619 53.87 -1.38 2.15
N VAL A 620 53.69 -0.38 1.29
CA VAL A 620 53.81 -0.39 -0.17
C VAL A 620 55.24 -0.61 -0.70
N ILE A 621 55.44 -1.51 -1.68
CA ILE A 621 56.33 -1.33 -2.86
C ILE A 621 55.71 -1.99 -4.12
N LEU A 622 55.73 -1.22 -5.22
CA LEU A 622 55.15 -1.43 -6.56
C LEU A 622 55.92 -2.41 -7.48
N ALA A 623 55.21 -3.18 -8.31
CA ALA A 623 55.55 -3.43 -9.74
C ALA A 623 54.45 -4.20 -10.52
N THR A 624 53.75 -3.50 -11.43
CA THR A 624 53.02 -4.02 -12.62
C THR A 624 54.00 -4.33 -13.78
N PRO A 625 53.71 -5.13 -14.86
CA PRO A 625 52.55 -4.88 -15.76
C PRO A 625 51.93 -6.01 -16.65
N ARG A 626 50.62 -5.82 -16.92
CA ARG A 626 49.80 -5.92 -18.17
C ARG A 626 49.90 -7.08 -19.18
N VAL A 627 48.74 -7.42 -19.77
CA VAL A 627 48.33 -7.32 -21.22
C VAL A 627 46.91 -7.97 -21.38
N LEU A 628 45.79 -7.24 -21.57
CA LEU A 628 45.04 -6.87 -22.81
C LEU A 628 45.01 -7.96 -23.92
N ILE A 629 43.89 -8.44 -24.48
CA ILE A 629 43.16 -7.77 -25.58
C ILE A 629 41.88 -8.57 -26.03
N TRP A 630 40.74 -7.87 -26.22
CA TRP A 630 39.65 -7.87 -27.26
C TRP A 630 39.05 -9.21 -27.78
N GLY A 631 37.76 -9.36 -28.14
CA GLY A 631 36.62 -8.46 -28.36
C GLY A 631 35.81 -8.96 -29.57
N TRP A 632 34.50 -9.14 -29.41
CA TRP A 632 33.39 -8.77 -30.32
C TRP A 632 32.12 -8.68 -29.48
#